data_AF-A0A1G4WP26-F1
#
_entry.id   AF-A0A1G4WP26-F1
#
_cell.length_a   1.000
_cell.length_b   1.000
_cell.length_c   1.000
_cell.angle_alpha   90.00
_cell.angle_beta   90.00
_cell.angle_gamma   90.00
#
_symmetry.space_group_name_H-M   'P 1'
#
loop_
_entity.id
_entity.type
_entity.pdbx_description
1 polymer ?
#
loop_
_entity_poly.entity_id
_entity_poly.type
_entity_poly.pdbx_seq_one_letter_code
_entity_poly.pdbx_strand_id
1 'polypeptide(L)'
;MLTPMTPLTVLRRYLVFQGMTFVFGIVGPIFLVIFFTVPRDPGMKWMYFIGLFITAADVLIALGLTQNWVNQERLAQERRSERSRLITP
;
A
#
# COMPACT_ATOMS: atom_id res chain seq x y z
N MET A 1 -27.37 -9.44 -1.89
CA MET A 1 -26.93 -10.60 -1.09
C MET A 1 -25.49 -10.36 -0.65
N LEU A 2 -25.29 -9.95 0.61
CA LEU A 2 -23.97 -10.05 1.23
C LEU A 2 -23.69 -11.54 1.43
N THR A 3 -22.69 -12.09 0.76
CA THR A 3 -22.20 -13.43 1.07
C THR A 3 -21.84 -13.45 2.56
N PRO A 4 -22.34 -14.40 3.36
CA PRO A 4 -21.94 -14.51 4.75
C PRO A 4 -20.43 -14.79 4.78
N MET A 5 -19.64 -13.77 5.09
CA MET A 5 -18.20 -13.91 5.24
C MET A 5 -17.99 -14.73 6.50
N THR A 6 -17.59 -15.99 6.33
CA THR A 6 -17.24 -16.83 7.47
C THR A 6 -16.16 -16.12 8.29
N PRO A 7 -16.15 -16.21 9.63
CA PRO A 7 -15.20 -15.50 10.48
C PRO A 7 -13.74 -15.70 10.04
N LEU A 8 -13.44 -16.89 9.51
CA LEU A 8 -12.14 -17.26 8.95
C LEU A 8 -11.75 -16.45 7.69
N THR A 9 -12.70 -16.08 6.84
CA THR A 9 -12.44 -15.24 5.66
C THR A 9 -12.20 -13.78 6.02
N VAL A 10 -12.85 -13.28 7.07
CA VAL A 10 -12.61 -11.93 7.62
C VAL A 10 -11.23 -11.88 8.25
N LEU A 11 -10.89 -12.87 9.08
CA LEU A 11 -9.57 -13.01 9.70
C LEU A 11 -8.46 -13.08 8.64
N ARG A 12 -8.63 -13.89 7.59
CA ARG A 12 -7.65 -14.02 6.51
C ARG A 12 -7.40 -12.70 5.78
N ARG A 13 -8.45 -11.94 5.46
CA ARG A 13 -8.30 -10.62 4.84
C ARG A 13 -7.62 -9.63 5.77
N TYR A 14 -8.01 -9.62 7.04
CA TYR A 14 -7.36 -8.79 8.06
C TYR A 14 -5.86 -9.11 8.15
N LEU A 15 -5.47 -10.39 8.18
CA LEU A 15 -4.07 -10.81 8.23
C LEU A 15 -3.26 -10.32 7.02
N VAL A 16 -3.85 -10.36 5.81
CA VAL A 16 -3.21 -9.88 4.58
C VAL A 16 -3.01 -8.36 4.64
N PHE A 17 -4.03 -7.60 5.03
CA PHE A 17 -3.90 -6.14 5.17
C PHE A 17 -2.92 -5.77 6.29
N GLN A 18 -2.98 -6.45 7.43
CA GLN A 18 -2.04 -6.29 8.54
C GLN A 18 -0.59 -6.52 8.09
N GLY A 19 -0.36 -7.59 7.31
CA GLY A 19 0.94 -7.90 6.73
C GLY A 19 1.41 -6.81 5.75
N MET A 20 0.53 -6.32 4.88
CA MET A 20 0.85 -5.20 3.99
C MET A 20 1.14 -3.91 4.76
N THR A 21 0.42 -3.60 5.83
CA THR A 21 0.69 -2.45 6.70
C THR A 21 2.01 -2.61 7.45
N PHE A 22 2.41 -3.83 7.82
CA PHE A 22 3.73 -4.06 8.42
C PHE A 22 4.87 -3.92 7.40
N VAL A 23 4.68 -4.38 6.16
CA VAL A 23 5.71 -4.33 5.11
C VAL A 23 5.86 -2.93 4.51
N PHE A 24 4.76 -2.19 4.30
CA PHE A 24 4.79 -0.84 3.70
C PHE A 24 4.67 0.29 4.74
N GLY A 25 3.93 0.08 5.83
CA GLY A 25 3.66 1.12 6.84
C GLY A 25 4.81 1.36 7.81
N ILE A 26 5.71 0.39 8.01
CA ILE A 26 6.88 0.56 8.88
C ILE A 26 8.07 1.22 8.17
N VAL A 27 8.09 1.22 6.84
CA VAL A 27 9.22 1.72 6.05
C VAL A 27 9.42 3.22 6.24
N GLY A 28 8.32 3.99 6.32
CA GLY A 28 8.36 5.42 6.63
C GLY A 28 9.00 5.73 7.99
N PRO A 29 8.50 5.17 9.10
CA PRO A 29 9.11 5.32 10.42
C PRO A 29 10.56 4.84 10.51
N ILE A 30 10.90 3.68 9.93
CA ILE A 30 12.26 3.13 9.96
C ILE A 30 13.24 4.05 9.21
N PHE A 31 12.86 4.55 8.03
CA PHE A 31 13.72 5.47 7.30
C PHE A 31 13.95 6.78 8.06
N LEU A 32 12.90 7.34 8.65
CA LEU A 32 13.03 8.54 9.49
C LEU A 32 13.97 8.29 10.68
N VAL A 33 13.86 7.14 11.34
CA VAL A 33 14.78 6.77 12.44
C VAL A 33 16.22 6.68 11.94
N ILE A 34 16.47 6.00 10.82
CA ILE A 34 17.83 5.87 10.24
C ILE A 34 18.40 7.23 9.81
N PHE A 35 17.57 8.09 9.20
CA PHE A 35 17.94 9.44 8.79
C PHE A 35 18.49 10.29 9.95
N PHE A 36 17.88 10.18 11.13
CA PHE A 36 18.28 10.95 12.31
C PHE A 36 19.35 10.28 13.17
N THR A 37 19.51 8.95 13.09
CA THR A 37 20.42 8.20 13.97
C THR A 37 21.82 7.99 13.39
N VAL A 38 22.00 8.02 12.07
CA VAL A 38 23.32 7.79 11.45
C VAL A 38 24.21 9.04 11.60
N PRO A 39 25.40 8.92 12.24
CA PRO A 39 26.37 10.02 12.33
C PRO A 39 26.84 10.45 10.95
N ARG A 40 26.94 11.76 10.73
CA ARG A 40 27.24 12.36 9.42
C ARG A 40 28.73 12.31 9.11
N ASP A 41 29.31 11.12 9.07
CA ASP A 41 30.71 10.93 8.69
C ASP A 41 30.90 11.24 7.19
N PRO A 42 31.94 12.01 6.81
CA PRO A 42 32.12 12.49 5.44
C PRO A 42 32.22 11.38 4.38
N GLY A 43 32.70 10.19 4.75
CA GLY A 43 32.80 9.03 3.87
C GLY A 43 31.46 8.30 3.60
N MET A 44 30.45 8.50 4.45
CA MET A 44 29.17 7.78 4.40
C MET A 44 28.05 8.56 3.70
N LYS A 45 28.34 9.77 3.19
CA LYS A 45 27.38 10.61 2.44
C LYS A 45 26.74 9.88 1.26
N TRP A 46 27.50 9.00 0.59
CA TRP A 46 26.99 8.17 -0.50
C TRP A 46 25.87 7.22 -0.06
N MET A 47 26.01 6.60 1.11
CA MET A 47 25.00 5.69 1.66
C MET A 47 23.71 6.43 2.04
N TYR A 48 23.84 7.69 2.48
CA TYR A 48 22.68 8.55 2.76
C TYR A 48 21.87 8.87 1.49
N PHE A 49 22.51 9.21 0.38
CA PHE A 49 21.79 9.50 -0.87
C PHE A 49 21.15 8.25 -1.47
N ILE A 50 21.82 7.09 -1.38
CA ILE A 50 21.25 5.80 -1.80
C ILE A 50 20.08 5.41 -0.89
N GLY A 51 20.20 5.57 0.42
CA GLY A 51 19.11 5.32 1.37
C GLY A 51 17.90 6.18 1.08
N LEU A 52 18.10 7.49 0.85
CA LEU A 52 17.04 8.43 0.47
C LEU A 52 16.37 8.05 -0.85
N PHE A 53 17.14 7.59 -1.84
CA PHE A 53 16.62 7.12 -3.12
C PHE A 53 15.75 5.86 -2.95
N ILE A 54 16.20 4.89 -2.15
CA ILE A 54 15.45 3.66 -1.89
C ILE A 54 14.13 3.96 -1.18
N THR A 55 14.13 4.86 -0.19
CA THR A 55 12.88 5.24 0.49
C THR A 55 11.95 6.05 -0.39
N ALA A 56 12.48 6.95 -1.22
CA ALA A 56 11.66 7.64 -2.21
C ALA A 56 11.02 6.63 -3.18
N ALA A 57 11.78 5.62 -3.65
CA ALA A 57 11.26 4.56 -4.50
C ALA A 57 10.17 3.73 -3.78
N ASP A 58 10.36 3.39 -2.51
CA ASP A 58 9.39 2.63 -1.71
C ASP A 58 8.05 3.39 -1.59
N VAL A 59 8.10 4.69 -1.28
CA VAL A 59 6.91 5.56 -1.22
C VAL A 59 6.22 5.66 -2.59
N LEU A 60 6.97 5.81 -3.67
CA LEU A 60 6.42 5.89 -5.03
C LEU A 60 5.75 4.57 -5.45
N ILE A 61 6.32 3.43 -5.08
CA ILE A 61 5.70 2.11 -5.30
C ILE A 61 4.40 1.98 -4.50
N ALA A 62 4.38 2.41 -3.23
CA ALA A 62 3.19 2.39 -2.40
C ALA A 62 2.05 3.24 -3.00
N LEU A 63 2.37 4.43 -3.49
CA LEU A 63 1.40 5.29 -4.19
C LEU A 63 0.92 4.65 -5.50
N GLY A 64 1.81 4.07 -6.30
CA GLY A 64 1.46 3.39 -7.55
C GLY A 64 0.52 2.20 -7.34
N LEU A 65 0.82 1.35 -6.35
CA LEU A 65 -0.05 0.23 -5.97
C LEU A 65 -1.41 0.72 -5.48
N THR A 66 -1.44 1.75 -4.63
CA THR A 66 -2.69 2.33 -4.12
C THR A 66 -3.57 2.86 -5.25
N GLN A 67 -2.99 3.62 -6.19
CA GLN A 67 -3.72 4.13 -7.36
C GLN A 67 -4.27 3.01 -8.24
N ASN A 68 -3.47 1.95 -8.47
CA ASN A 68 -3.92 0.80 -9.24
C ASN A 68 -5.10 0.08 -8.57
N TRP A 69 -5.04 -0.11 -7.24
CA TRP A 69 -6.13 -0.68 -6.46
C TRP A 69 -7.42 0.15 -6.57
N VAL A 70 -7.32 1.46 -6.35
CA VAL A 70 -8.48 2.39 -6.45
C VAL A 70 -9.09 2.36 -7.86
N ASN A 71 -8.27 2.31 -8.90
CA ASN A 71 -8.77 2.22 -10.28
C ASN A 71 -9.50 0.89 -10.55
N GLN A 72 -8.98 -0.24 -10.05
CA GLN A 72 -9.65 -1.54 -10.20
C GLN A 72 -11.01 -1.57 -9.49
N GLU A 73 -11.10 -0.96 -8.30
CA GLU A 73 -12.37 -0.82 -7.59
C GLU A 73 -13.37 0.04 -8.34
N ARG A 74 -12.93 1.17 -8.90
CA ARG A 74 -13.77 2.05 -9.73
C ARG A 74 -14.33 1.30 -10.94
N LEU A 75 -13.48 0.61 -11.70
CA LEU A 75 -13.90 -0.18 -12.86
C LEU A 75 -14.88 -1.30 -12.48
N ALA A 76 -14.66 -1.95 -11.33
CA ALA A 76 -15.57 -2.96 -10.82
C ALA A 76 -16.94 -2.37 -10.42
N GLN A 77 -16.97 -1.16 -9.86
CA GLN A 77 -18.20 -0.43 -9.56
C GLN A 77 -18.93 0.03 -10.82
N GLU A 78 -18.22 0.59 -11.81
CA GLU A 78 -18.80 1.01 -13.09
C GLU A 78 -19.47 -0.16 -13.79
N ARG A 79 -18.78 -1.29 -13.97
CA ARG A 79 -19.37 -2.52 -14.54
C ARG A 79 -20.60 -3.01 -13.76
N ARG A 80 -20.59 -2.86 -12.44
CA ARG A 80 -21.74 -3.24 -11.60
C ARG A 80 -22.92 -2.27 -11.80
N SER A 81 -22.67 -0.97 -11.94
CA SER A 81 -23.69 0.05 -12.18
C SER A 81 -24.35 -0.10 -13.57
N GLU A 82 -23.54 -0.38 -14.58
CA GLU A 82 -23.97 -0.60 -15.95
C GLU A 82 -24.81 -1.88 -16.05
N ARG A 83 -24.33 -2.96 -15.40
CA ARG A 83 -25.12 -4.19 -15.27
C ARG A 83 -26.45 -3.99 -14.56
N SER A 84 -26.53 -3.13 -13.53
CA SER A 84 -27.82 -2.84 -12.88
C SER A 84 -28.77 -2.04 -13.77
N ARG A 85 -28.26 -1.08 -14.57
CA ARG A 85 -29.08 -0.32 -15.53
C ARG A 85 -29.70 -1.19 -16.61
N LEU A 86 -29.02 -2.26 -17.02
CA LEU A 86 -29.54 -3.20 -18.02
C LEU A 86 -30.62 -4.14 -17.47
N ILE A 87 -30.77 -4.26 -16.15
CA ILE A 87 -31.71 -5.19 -15.50
C ILE A 87 -33.01 -4.48 -15.08
N THR A 88 -33.00 -3.16 -14.92
CA THR A 88 -34.20 -2.36 -14.64
C THR A 88 -34.60 -1.54 -15.88
N PRO A 89 -35.73 -1.85 -16.55
CA PRO A 89 -36.29 -1.01 -17.61
C PRO A 89 -36.86 0.32 -17.07
#